data_AF-A0A927JFA2-F1
#
_entry.id   AF-A0A927JFA2-F1
#
_cell.length_a   1.000
_cell.length_b   1.000
_cell.length_c   1.000
_cell.angle_alpha   90.00
_cell.angle_beta   90.00
_cell.angle_gamma   90.00
#
_symmetry.space_group_name_H-M   'P 1'
#
loop_
_entity.id
_entity.type
_entity.pdbx_description
1 polymer ?
#
loop_
_entity_poly.entity_id
_entity_poly.type
_entity_poly.pdbx_seq_one_letter_code
_entity_poly.pdbx_strand_id
1 'polypeptide(L)'
;MRLVIAQCQVDYVGRLTAHLPLAKRLLLVKADGSVSIHADDRAYKPLNWMSPPCTLTENGNEWVVVNKAGEELRITIEDVELDAAHELGEDPGLIKDGVEAHLQILLAEHVETLGDGYRLVRREFPTAIGPVDLMCRDPEGISVAVEVKRRGEIDGVEQLTRYLELLNRDPLLAPVRGVFAAQQIKPQARTLAADRGIRCLTLDYDELRGLSSDEYRLF
;
A
#
# COMPACT_ATOMS: atom_id res chain seq x y z
N MET A 1 -9.80 -15.09 -18.62
CA MET A 1 -9.05 -13.88 -19.02
C MET A 1 -9.06 -13.80 -20.53
N ARG A 2 -9.51 -12.68 -21.11
CA ARG A 2 -9.45 -12.43 -22.56
C ARG A 2 -8.46 -11.29 -22.82
N LEU A 3 -7.57 -11.52 -23.77
CA LEU A 3 -6.50 -10.65 -24.22
C LEU A 3 -6.83 -10.20 -25.64
N VAL A 4 -6.99 -8.89 -25.85
CA VAL A 4 -7.28 -8.36 -27.18
C VAL A 4 -6.24 -7.31 -27.52
N ILE A 5 -5.48 -7.52 -28.60
CA ILE A 5 -4.60 -6.50 -29.17
C ILE A 5 -5.33 -5.93 -30.38
N ALA A 6 -5.66 -4.65 -30.33
CA ALA A 6 -6.48 -4.01 -31.34
C ALA A 6 -6.04 -2.58 -31.59
N GLN A 7 -6.22 -2.13 -32.84
CA GLN A 7 -6.26 -0.70 -33.17
C GLN A 7 -7.61 -0.17 -32.67
N CYS A 8 -7.61 0.69 -31.66
CA CYS A 8 -8.84 1.18 -31.05
C CYS A 8 -8.71 2.61 -30.53
N GLN A 9 -9.85 3.27 -30.31
CA GLN A 9 -9.96 4.49 -29.51
C GLN A 9 -10.84 4.24 -28.30
N VAL A 10 -10.70 5.04 -27.26
CA VAL A 10 -11.45 4.85 -26.02
C VAL A 10 -11.98 6.19 -25.50
N ASP A 11 -13.27 6.22 -25.20
CA ASP A 11 -13.93 7.35 -24.55
C ASP A 11 -14.47 6.89 -23.20
N TYR A 12 -14.14 7.62 -22.15
CA TYR A 12 -14.74 7.44 -20.84
C TYR A 12 -15.70 8.58 -20.55
N VAL A 13 -16.91 8.22 -20.15
CA VAL A 13 -17.99 9.14 -19.79
C VAL A 13 -18.47 8.80 -18.39
N GLY A 14 -18.16 9.67 -17.42
CA GLY A 14 -18.57 9.49 -16.04
C GLY A 14 -18.43 10.78 -15.24
N ARG A 15 -17.86 10.68 -14.04
CA ARG A 15 -17.54 11.87 -13.21
C ARG A 15 -16.55 12.84 -13.85
N LEU A 16 -15.77 12.35 -14.80
CA LEU A 16 -14.92 13.12 -15.69
C LEU A 16 -15.10 12.59 -17.12
N THR A 17 -14.53 13.28 -18.08
CA THR A 17 -14.38 12.78 -19.45
C THR A 17 -12.91 12.51 -19.73
N ALA A 18 -12.62 11.42 -20.43
CA ALA A 18 -11.28 11.11 -20.90
C ALA A 18 -11.36 10.50 -22.29
N HIS A 19 -10.40 10.84 -23.15
CA HIS A 19 -10.32 10.35 -24.51
C HIS A 19 -8.92 9.80 -24.78
N LEU A 20 -8.85 8.59 -25.32
CA LEU A 20 -7.65 7.98 -25.86
C LEU A 20 -7.80 7.91 -27.39
N PRO A 21 -6.96 8.63 -28.15
CA PRO A 21 -7.05 8.66 -29.61
C PRO A 21 -6.73 7.30 -30.21
N LEU A 22 -7.14 7.07 -31.46
CA LEU A 22 -6.90 5.81 -32.18
C LEU A 22 -5.42 5.37 -32.13
N ALA A 23 -5.16 4.21 -31.54
CA ALA A 23 -3.85 3.59 -31.48
C ALA A 23 -3.95 2.09 -31.19
N LYS A 24 -2.87 1.34 -31.43
CA LYS A 24 -2.76 -0.06 -31.03
C LYS A 24 -2.65 -0.15 -29.51
N ARG A 25 -3.51 -0.96 -28.89
CA ARG A 25 -3.56 -1.14 -27.43
C ARG A 25 -3.85 -2.59 -27.06
N LEU A 26 -3.46 -2.94 -25.84
CA LEU A 26 -3.88 -4.18 -25.19
C LEU A 26 -5.13 -3.91 -24.34
N LEU A 27 -6.22 -4.61 -24.63
CA LEU A 27 -7.42 -4.69 -23.81
C LEU A 27 -7.38 -5.99 -23.01
N LEU A 28 -7.46 -5.86 -21.69
CA LEU A 28 -7.58 -6.98 -20.76
C LEU A 28 -9.01 -7.04 -20.24
N VAL A 29 -9.73 -8.13 -20.56
CA VAL A 29 -11.07 -8.42 -20.03
C VAL A 29 -10.97 -9.61 -19.06
N LYS A 30 -11.19 -9.35 -17.77
CA LYS A 30 -11.08 -10.38 -16.73
C LYS A 30 -12.40 -11.10 -16.51
N ALA A 31 -12.34 -12.25 -15.83
CA ALA A 31 -13.51 -13.07 -15.53
C ALA A 31 -14.51 -12.40 -14.56
N ASP A 32 -14.04 -11.44 -13.75
CA ASP A 32 -14.89 -10.66 -12.85
C ASP A 32 -15.62 -9.49 -13.56
N GLY A 33 -15.40 -9.32 -14.87
CA GLY A 33 -15.96 -8.24 -15.68
C GLY A 33 -15.07 -7.00 -15.77
N SER A 34 -13.96 -6.90 -15.02
CA SER A 34 -13.05 -5.76 -15.18
C SER A 34 -12.47 -5.68 -16.59
N VAL A 35 -12.38 -4.46 -17.09
CA VAL A 35 -11.75 -4.15 -18.38
C VAL A 35 -10.66 -3.11 -18.15
N SER A 36 -9.47 -3.30 -18.73
CA SER A 36 -8.38 -2.34 -18.63
C SER A 36 -7.62 -2.19 -19.95
N ILE A 37 -7.14 -0.97 -20.21
CA ILE A 37 -6.53 -0.56 -21.47
C ILE A 37 -5.07 -0.16 -21.22
N HIS A 38 -4.17 -0.79 -21.97
CA HIS A 38 -2.71 -0.65 -21.80
C HIS A 38 -2.02 -0.26 -23.10
N ALA A 39 -0.89 0.42 -22.96
CA ALA A 39 0.06 0.72 -24.02
C ALA A 39 1.49 0.42 -23.52
N ASP A 40 2.46 0.36 -24.43
CA ASP A 40 3.86 0.06 -24.09
C ASP A 40 4.55 1.17 -23.28
N ASP A 41 3.99 2.38 -23.22
CA ASP A 41 4.66 3.54 -22.63
C ASP A 41 4.44 3.69 -21.12
N ARG A 42 5.54 4.01 -20.42
CA ARG A 42 5.69 4.73 -19.13
C ARG A 42 4.81 4.39 -17.91
N ALA A 43 3.86 3.46 -17.95
CA ALA A 43 3.01 3.16 -16.81
C ALA A 43 2.83 1.66 -16.59
N TYR A 44 3.16 1.19 -15.37
CA TYR A 44 2.71 -0.13 -14.89
C TYR A 44 1.18 -0.19 -14.69
N LYS A 45 0.52 0.97 -14.72
CA LYS A 45 -0.93 1.10 -14.55
C LYS A 45 -1.59 1.21 -15.93
N PRO A 46 -2.82 0.69 -16.09
CA PRO A 46 -3.61 0.93 -17.28
C PRO A 46 -3.84 2.43 -17.51
N LEU A 47 -3.95 2.83 -18.78
CA LEU A 47 -4.32 4.18 -19.20
C LEU A 47 -5.76 4.51 -18.82
N ASN A 48 -6.66 3.53 -18.91
CA ASN A 48 -8.06 3.63 -18.51
C ASN A 48 -8.58 2.24 -18.13
N TRP A 49 -9.53 2.17 -17.20
CA TRP A 49 -10.08 0.90 -16.72
C TRP A 49 -11.47 1.06 -16.11
N MET A 50 -12.19 -0.04 -16.06
CA MET A 50 -13.41 -0.21 -15.29
C MET A 50 -13.26 -1.43 -14.39
N SER A 51 -13.44 -1.22 -13.09
CA SER A 51 -13.40 -2.31 -12.09
C SER A 51 -14.79 -2.90 -11.90
N PRO A 52 -14.91 -4.18 -11.48
CA PRO A 52 -16.19 -4.73 -11.08
C PRO A 52 -16.76 -3.96 -9.89
N PRO A 53 -18.09 -3.92 -9.73
CA PRO A 53 -19.08 -4.53 -10.63
C PRO A 53 -19.34 -3.68 -11.88
N CYS A 54 -19.14 -4.28 -13.05
CA CYS A 54 -19.44 -3.69 -14.35
C CYS A 54 -19.85 -4.77 -15.36
N THR A 55 -20.48 -4.34 -16.46
CA THR A 55 -20.92 -5.21 -17.55
C THR A 55 -20.31 -4.73 -18.85
N LEU A 56 -19.68 -5.64 -19.59
CA LEU A 56 -19.22 -5.42 -20.96
C LEU A 56 -20.31 -5.88 -21.95
N THR A 57 -20.66 -5.01 -22.88
CA THR A 57 -21.53 -5.30 -24.03
C THR A 57 -20.77 -5.05 -25.32
N GLU A 58 -20.76 -6.02 -26.23
CA GLU A 58 -20.06 -5.95 -27.52
C GLU A 58 -21.07 -5.80 -28.66
N ASN A 59 -21.10 -4.63 -29.31
CA ASN A 59 -21.99 -4.31 -30.41
C ASN A 59 -21.17 -4.09 -31.70
N GLY A 60 -20.72 -5.19 -32.31
CA GLY A 60 -19.85 -5.11 -33.49
C GLY A 60 -18.50 -4.47 -33.14
N ASN A 61 -18.25 -3.28 -33.69
CA ASN A 61 -17.02 -2.54 -33.45
C ASN A 61 -17.07 -1.61 -32.23
N GLU A 62 -18.23 -1.45 -31.59
CA GLU A 62 -18.38 -0.63 -30.39
C GLU A 62 -18.58 -1.52 -29.17
N TRP A 63 -17.64 -1.46 -28.23
CA TRP A 63 -17.72 -2.15 -26.95
C TRP A 63 -18.00 -1.13 -25.86
N VAL A 64 -18.94 -1.44 -24.98
CA VAL A 64 -19.36 -0.54 -23.90
C VAL A 64 -19.27 -1.27 -22.58
N VAL A 65 -18.46 -0.73 -21.65
CA VAL A 65 -18.36 -1.23 -20.27
C VAL A 65 -19.07 -0.26 -19.35
N VAL A 66 -20.10 -0.72 -18.66
CA VAL A 66 -20.92 0.13 -17.78
C VAL A 66 -20.79 -0.32 -16.34
N ASN A 67 -20.49 0.60 -15.41
CA ASN A 67 -20.48 0.31 -13.97
C ASN A 67 -21.82 0.60 -13.30
N LYS A 68 -21.95 0.26 -12.00
CA LYS A 68 -23.17 0.52 -11.21
C LYS A 68 -23.58 1.99 -11.11
N ALA A 69 -22.66 2.93 -11.30
CA ALA A 69 -22.94 4.36 -11.28
C ALA A 69 -23.40 4.90 -12.65
N GLY A 70 -23.48 4.04 -13.67
CA GLY A 70 -23.82 4.43 -15.04
C GLY A 70 -22.67 5.11 -15.79
N GLU A 71 -21.44 5.04 -15.27
CA GLU A 71 -20.26 5.51 -16.00
C GLU A 71 -19.91 4.49 -17.09
N GLU A 72 -19.50 4.98 -18.25
CA GLU A 72 -19.26 4.20 -19.45
C GLU A 72 -17.81 4.30 -19.89
N LEU A 73 -17.23 3.16 -20.26
CA LEU A 73 -15.98 3.06 -21.01
C LEU A 73 -16.33 2.51 -22.39
N ARG A 74 -16.35 3.39 -23.39
CA ARG A 74 -16.66 3.08 -24.78
C ARG A 74 -15.38 2.84 -25.54
N ILE A 75 -15.25 1.67 -26.15
CA ILE A 75 -14.07 1.25 -26.90
C ILE A 75 -14.52 1.02 -28.33
N THR A 76 -14.02 1.83 -29.27
CA THR A 76 -14.27 1.62 -30.70
C THR A 76 -13.08 0.89 -31.29
N ILE A 77 -13.33 -0.32 -31.77
CA ILE A 77 -12.34 -1.21 -32.38
C ILE A 77 -12.32 -0.98 -33.90
N GLU A 78 -11.16 -0.70 -34.46
CA GLU A 78 -10.97 -0.59 -35.91
C GLU A 78 -10.48 -1.90 -36.52
N ASP A 79 -9.43 -2.48 -35.93
CA ASP A 79 -8.82 -3.72 -36.38
C ASP A 79 -8.33 -4.55 -35.18
N VAL A 80 -8.44 -5.87 -35.28
CA VAL A 80 -8.05 -6.81 -34.22
C VAL A 80 -6.88 -7.66 -34.70
N GLU A 81 -5.74 -7.52 -34.03
CA GLU A 81 -4.52 -8.29 -34.30
C GLU A 81 -4.50 -9.61 -33.51
N LEU A 82 -5.03 -9.59 -32.29
CA LEU A 82 -5.13 -10.75 -31.41
C LEU A 82 -6.43 -10.70 -30.64
N ASP A 83 -7.12 -11.83 -30.54
CA ASP A 83 -8.18 -12.08 -29.58
C ASP A 83 -8.04 -13.51 -29.05
N ALA A 84 -7.62 -13.62 -27.79
CA ALA A 84 -7.32 -14.89 -27.15
C ALA A 84 -7.96 -14.98 -25.76
N ALA A 85 -8.57 -16.12 -25.45
CA ALA A 85 -9.17 -16.39 -24.14
C ALA A 85 -8.46 -17.55 -23.44
N HIS A 86 -8.15 -17.35 -22.15
CA HIS A 86 -7.47 -18.32 -21.30
C HIS A 86 -8.13 -18.40 -19.92
N GLU A 87 -8.28 -19.62 -19.40
CA GLU A 87 -8.59 -19.87 -18.00
C GLU A 87 -7.30 -19.83 -17.18
N LEU A 88 -7.28 -19.02 -16.11
CA LEU A 88 -6.12 -18.90 -15.22
C LEU A 88 -6.22 -19.84 -14.00
N GLY A 89 -7.36 -20.54 -13.85
CA GLY A 89 -7.64 -21.37 -12.68
C GLY A 89 -8.01 -20.56 -11.44
N GLU A 90 -8.02 -21.24 -10.29
CA GLU A 90 -8.21 -20.62 -8.98
C GLU A 90 -6.97 -19.81 -8.61
N ASP A 91 -7.15 -18.53 -8.30
CA ASP A 91 -6.09 -17.68 -7.79
C ASP A 91 -5.87 -18.01 -6.29
N PRO A 92 -4.68 -18.49 -5.88
CA PRO A 92 -4.38 -18.67 -4.45
C PRO A 92 -4.34 -17.33 -3.68
N GLY A 93 -4.39 -16.21 -4.41
CA GLY A 93 -4.34 -14.87 -3.88
C GLY A 93 -2.91 -14.37 -3.71
N LEU A 94 -2.77 -13.05 -3.75
CA LEU A 94 -1.49 -12.41 -3.47
C LEU A 94 -1.13 -12.60 -1.99
N ILE A 95 -0.12 -13.42 -1.71
CA ILE A 95 0.50 -13.47 -0.39
C ILE A 95 1.34 -12.19 -0.22
N LYS A 96 0.75 -11.19 0.42
CA LYS A 96 1.50 -10.01 0.87
C LYS A 96 2.30 -10.45 2.09
N ASP A 97 3.61 -10.51 1.91
CA ASP A 97 4.57 -10.86 2.95
C ASP A 97 4.30 -9.97 4.18
N GLY A 98 3.76 -10.56 5.24
CA GLY A 98 3.28 -9.88 6.45
C GLY A 98 4.41 -9.30 7.32
N VAL A 99 5.51 -8.90 6.69
CA VAL A 99 6.74 -8.43 7.34
C VAL A 99 6.45 -7.25 8.27
N GLU A 100 5.49 -6.37 7.98
CA GLU A 100 5.15 -5.27 8.89
C GLU A 100 4.44 -5.76 10.16
N ALA A 101 3.43 -6.63 10.01
CA ALA A 101 2.78 -7.28 11.14
C ALA A 101 3.77 -8.12 11.96
N HIS A 102 4.70 -8.80 11.28
CA HIS A 102 5.74 -9.59 11.93
C HIS A 102 6.79 -8.71 12.62
N LEU A 103 7.25 -7.63 11.99
CA LEU A 103 8.13 -6.63 12.61
C LEU A 103 7.49 -6.02 13.86
N GLN A 104 6.19 -5.73 13.82
CA GLN A 104 5.46 -5.26 15.00
C GLN A 104 5.47 -6.30 16.11
N ILE A 105 5.20 -7.58 15.80
CA ILE A 105 5.25 -8.68 16.78
C ILE A 105 6.65 -8.79 17.39
N LEU A 106 7.69 -8.87 16.56
CA LEU A 106 9.07 -9.03 17.01
C LEU A 106 9.55 -7.82 17.82
N LEU A 107 9.25 -6.60 17.39
CA LEU A 107 9.62 -5.39 18.14
C LEU A 107 8.84 -5.29 19.47
N ALA A 108 7.63 -5.83 19.55
CA ALA A 108 6.89 -5.91 20.80
C ALA A 108 7.49 -6.94 21.77
N GLU A 109 7.99 -8.06 21.26
CA GLU A 109 8.71 -9.08 22.03
C GLU A 109 10.09 -8.60 22.49
N HIS A 110 10.78 -7.82 21.65
CA HIS A 110 12.10 -7.24 21.89
C HIS A 110 12.02 -5.71 22.08
N VAL A 111 11.15 -5.26 22.99
CA VAL A 111 10.89 -3.83 23.17
C VAL A 111 12.14 -3.04 23.59
N GLU A 112 13.15 -3.71 24.17
CA GLU A 112 14.47 -3.15 24.47
C GLU A 112 15.23 -2.64 23.24
N THR A 113 14.88 -3.07 22.01
CA THR A 113 15.44 -2.49 20.77
C THR A 113 15.13 -0.99 20.66
N LEU A 114 14.07 -0.50 21.32
CA LEU A 114 13.78 0.93 21.42
C LEU A 114 14.78 1.67 22.33
N GLY A 115 15.40 0.97 23.28
CA GLY A 115 16.34 1.48 24.27
C GLY A 115 16.16 0.76 25.62
N ASP A 116 17.21 0.80 26.45
CA ASP A 116 17.18 0.19 27.78
C ASP A 116 16.02 0.73 28.62
N GLY A 117 15.31 -0.17 29.32
CA GLY A 117 14.23 0.19 30.25
C GLY A 117 12.88 0.52 29.59
N TYR A 118 12.78 0.48 28.26
CA TYR A 118 11.49 0.56 27.58
C TYR A 118 10.58 -0.61 27.97
N ARG A 119 9.27 -0.36 28.03
CA ARG A 119 8.26 -1.37 28.34
C ARG A 119 7.08 -1.27 27.39
N LEU A 120 6.65 -2.40 26.86
CA LEU A 120 5.44 -2.48 26.06
C LEU A 120 4.21 -2.26 26.96
N VAL A 121 3.33 -1.34 26.58
CA VAL A 121 2.00 -1.19 27.19
C VAL A 121 1.00 -2.06 26.44
N ARG A 122 0.94 -1.87 25.11
CA ARG A 122 -0.04 -2.53 24.26
C ARG A 122 0.35 -2.43 22.79
N ARG A 123 0.13 -3.51 22.05
CA ARG A 123 0.11 -3.52 20.58
C ARG A 123 -1.23 -3.05 20.05
N GLU A 124 -1.26 -2.44 18.87
CA GLU A 124 -2.47 -1.94 18.22
C GLU A 124 -3.26 -1.05 19.19
N PHE A 125 -2.59 -0.05 19.76
CA PHE A 125 -3.20 0.80 20.77
C PHE A 125 -4.29 1.66 20.12
N PRO A 126 -5.56 1.55 20.55
CA PRO A 126 -6.68 2.13 19.82
C PRO A 126 -6.67 3.66 19.90
N THR A 127 -6.94 4.31 18.77
CA THR A 127 -7.21 5.76 18.69
C THR A 127 -8.47 6.01 17.86
N ALA A 128 -8.96 7.25 17.85
CA ALA A 128 -10.14 7.64 17.07
C ALA A 128 -9.97 7.50 15.54
N ILE A 129 -8.73 7.46 15.04
CA ILE A 129 -8.43 7.40 13.59
C ILE A 129 -7.79 6.08 13.16
N GLY A 130 -7.85 5.07 14.02
CA GLY A 130 -7.18 3.78 13.85
C GLY A 130 -6.10 3.53 14.92
N PRO A 131 -5.61 2.29 15.03
CA PRO A 131 -4.61 1.94 16.04
C PRO A 131 -3.21 2.46 15.68
N VAL A 132 -2.43 2.82 16.70
CA VAL A 132 -0.98 2.94 16.57
C VAL A 132 -0.33 1.59 16.84
N ASP A 133 0.73 1.24 16.10
CA ASP A 133 1.31 -0.10 16.13
C ASP A 133 1.70 -0.54 17.54
N LEU A 134 2.48 0.27 18.26
CA LEU A 134 2.82 0.01 19.66
C LEU A 134 2.63 1.27 20.52
N MET A 135 2.10 1.07 21.72
CA MET A 135 2.23 2.00 22.82
C MET A 135 3.20 1.44 23.84
N CYS A 136 4.20 2.24 24.20
CA CYS A 136 5.25 1.88 25.15
C CYS A 136 5.38 2.94 26.25
N ARG A 137 6.16 2.61 27.28
CA ARG A 137 6.69 3.56 28.26
C ARG A 137 8.20 3.58 28.16
N ASP A 138 8.79 4.77 28.14
CA ASP A 138 10.25 4.93 28.28
C ASP A 138 10.67 4.74 29.77
N PRO A 139 11.97 4.74 30.09
CA PRO A 139 12.46 4.51 31.45
C PRO A 139 11.94 5.52 32.48
N GLU A 140 11.64 6.73 32.04
CA GLU A 140 11.05 7.79 32.86
C GLU A 140 9.53 7.65 33.01
N GLY A 141 8.91 6.66 32.36
CA GLY A 141 7.47 6.41 32.39
C GLY A 141 6.67 7.29 31.44
N ILE A 142 7.31 7.97 30.49
CA ILE A 142 6.64 8.80 29.48
C ILE A 142 6.05 7.88 28.40
N SER A 143 4.85 8.23 27.90
CA SER A 143 4.19 7.48 26.83
C SER A 143 4.96 7.63 25.51
N VAL A 144 5.19 6.52 24.82
CA VAL A 144 5.84 6.51 23.50
C VAL A 144 4.98 5.76 22.51
N ALA A 145 4.52 6.46 21.48
CA ALA A 145 3.83 5.89 20.33
C ALA A 145 4.87 5.47 19.28
N VAL A 146 4.85 4.20 18.87
CA VAL A 146 5.76 3.65 17.87
C VAL A 146 4.94 3.26 16.64
N GLU A 147 5.36 3.74 15.48
CA GLU A 147 4.84 3.31 14.17
C GLU A 147 5.92 2.46 13.49
N VAL A 148 5.55 1.29 12.99
CA VAL A 148 6.44 0.27 12.42
C VAL A 148 6.18 0.15 10.93
N LYS A 149 7.22 0.30 10.11
CA LYS A 149 7.16 0.09 8.66
C LYS A 149 8.24 -0.89 8.20
N ARG A 150 8.00 -1.61 7.11
CA ARG A 150 9.09 -2.32 6.41
C ARG A 150 9.97 -1.30 5.68
N ARG A 151 9.33 -0.39 4.95
CA ARG A 151 9.98 0.75 4.28
C ARG A 151 9.35 2.04 4.76
N GLY A 152 10.11 2.81 5.54
CA GLY A 152 9.71 4.10 6.07
C GLY A 152 9.76 5.20 5.01
N GLU A 153 8.58 5.67 4.60
CA GLU A 153 8.39 6.80 3.70
C GLU A 153 7.67 7.97 4.43
N ILE A 154 7.41 9.07 3.71
CA ILE A 154 6.81 10.30 4.28
C ILE A 154 5.42 10.02 4.88
N ASP A 155 4.65 9.16 4.22
CA ASP A 155 3.29 8.78 4.65
C ASP A 155 3.25 8.18 6.06
N GLY A 156 4.23 7.36 6.43
CA GLY A 156 4.37 6.80 7.78
C GLY A 156 4.66 7.87 8.84
N VAL A 157 5.46 8.89 8.51
CA VAL A 157 5.74 10.01 9.43
C VAL A 157 4.51 10.89 9.60
N GLU A 158 3.79 11.17 8.52
CA GLU A 158 2.51 11.90 8.54
C GLU A 158 1.45 11.14 9.34
N GLN A 159 1.42 9.81 9.22
CA GLN A 159 0.54 8.95 10.02
C GLN A 159 0.85 9.07 11.51
N LEU A 160 2.12 8.89 11.90
CA LEU A 160 2.53 9.01 13.31
C LEU A 160 2.29 10.43 13.86
N THR A 161 2.50 11.47 13.06
CA THR A 161 2.22 12.86 13.45
C THR A 161 0.74 13.04 13.84
N ARG A 162 -0.20 12.51 13.03
CA ARG A 162 -1.63 12.56 13.35
C ARG A 162 -1.97 11.80 14.65
N TYR A 163 -1.34 10.65 14.90
CA TYR A 163 -1.52 9.95 16.17
C TYR A 163 -1.00 10.76 17.36
N LEU A 164 0.18 11.35 17.26
CA LEU A 164 0.76 12.17 18.33
C LEU A 164 -0.11 13.39 18.64
N GLU A 165 -0.66 14.07 17.63
CA GLU A 165 -1.57 15.19 17.82
C GLU A 165 -2.85 14.80 18.58
N LEU A 166 -3.36 13.59 18.36
CA LEU A 166 -4.55 13.08 19.05
C LEU A 166 -4.21 12.60 20.45
N LEU A 167 -3.17 11.79 20.60
CA LEU A 167 -2.77 11.17 21.87
C LEU A 167 -2.31 12.23 22.89
N ASN A 168 -1.65 13.29 22.44
CA ASN A 168 -1.25 14.40 23.32
C ASN A 168 -2.43 15.27 23.80
N ARG A 169 -3.66 15.08 23.29
CA ARG A 169 -4.86 15.74 23.83
C ARG A 169 -5.40 15.03 25.07
N ASP A 170 -5.01 13.78 25.30
CA ASP A 170 -5.40 13.02 26.49
C ASP A 170 -4.44 13.31 27.66
N PRO A 171 -4.89 13.98 28.74
CA PRO A 171 -4.04 14.29 29.89
C PRO A 171 -3.49 13.06 30.63
N LEU A 172 -4.09 11.88 30.45
CA LEU A 172 -3.62 10.63 31.07
C LEU A 172 -2.44 10.02 30.32
N LEU A 173 -2.26 10.40 29.05
CA LEU A 173 -1.18 9.91 28.20
C LEU A 173 -0.09 10.97 28.00
N ALA A 174 -0.47 12.25 27.92
CA ALA A 174 0.43 13.34 27.63
C ALA A 174 1.51 13.52 28.73
N PRO A 175 2.76 13.83 28.35
CA PRO A 175 3.25 13.94 26.98
C PRO A 175 3.45 12.58 26.31
N VAL A 176 3.16 12.51 25.00
CA VAL A 176 3.40 11.34 24.15
C VAL A 176 4.46 11.66 23.11
N ARG A 177 5.55 10.89 23.11
CA ARG A 177 6.65 10.99 22.13
C ARG A 177 6.47 9.99 20.99
N GLY A 178 7.04 10.29 19.82
CA GLY A 178 6.99 9.42 18.64
C GLY A 178 8.30 8.70 18.36
N VAL A 179 8.20 7.42 18.01
CA VAL A 179 9.28 6.66 17.37
C VAL A 179 8.80 6.10 16.04
N PHE A 180 9.50 6.43 14.96
CA PHE A 180 9.28 5.85 13.64
C PHE A 180 10.31 4.75 13.40
N ALA A 181 9.88 3.50 13.49
CA ALA A 181 10.73 2.32 13.42
C ALA A 181 10.56 1.62 12.06
N ALA A 182 11.66 1.39 11.33
CA ALA A 182 11.58 0.66 10.06
C ALA A 182 12.88 -0.04 9.68
N GLN A 183 12.82 -1.10 8.86
CA GLN A 183 14.04 -1.74 8.34
C GLN A 183 14.84 -0.79 7.44
N GLN A 184 14.15 0.05 6.67
CA GLN A 184 14.77 1.05 5.81
C GLN A 184 13.98 2.35 5.93
N ILE A 185 14.65 3.49 6.14
CA ILE A 185 14.01 4.81 6.22
C ILE A 185 14.57 5.68 5.11
N LYS A 186 13.71 6.20 4.23
CA LYS A 186 14.16 7.11 3.16
C LYS A 186 14.66 8.44 3.73
N PRO A 187 15.69 9.07 3.12
CA PRO A 187 16.26 10.32 3.63
C PRO A 187 15.23 11.43 3.90
N GLN A 188 14.28 11.63 2.97
CA GLN A 188 13.24 12.64 3.13
C GLN A 188 12.28 12.36 4.30
N ALA A 189 12.00 11.09 4.59
CA ALA A 189 11.17 10.70 5.73
C ALA A 189 11.92 10.95 7.04
N ARG A 190 13.23 10.64 7.09
CA ARG A 190 14.09 10.94 8.24
C ARG A 190 14.17 12.44 8.52
N THR A 191 14.32 13.26 7.47
CA THR A 191 14.30 14.73 7.59
C THR A 191 12.99 15.24 8.17
N LEU A 192 11.84 14.77 7.65
CA LEU A 192 10.53 15.18 8.16
C LEU A 192 10.30 14.71 9.60
N ALA A 193 10.68 13.48 9.94
CA ALA A 193 10.55 12.97 11.30
C ALA A 193 11.36 13.82 12.29
N ALA A 194 12.60 14.18 11.94
CA ALA A 194 13.43 15.04 12.77
C ALA A 194 12.82 16.43 12.98
N ASP A 195 12.28 17.05 11.92
CA ASP A 195 11.57 18.34 11.99
C ASP A 195 10.37 18.29 12.95
N ARG A 196 9.67 17.14 12.99
CA ARG A 196 8.52 16.91 13.88
C ARG A 196 8.89 16.40 15.29
N GLY A 197 10.18 16.30 15.62
CA GLY A 197 10.64 15.77 16.90
C GLY A 197 10.37 14.26 17.09
N ILE A 198 10.20 13.52 16.00
CA ILE A 198 9.99 12.07 15.99
C ILE A 198 11.34 11.36 15.85
N ARG A 199 11.64 10.45 16.78
CA ARG A 199 12.88 9.67 16.73
C ARG A 199 12.77 8.59 15.65
N CYS A 200 13.77 8.51 14.77
CA CYS A 200 13.87 7.41 13.80
C CYS A 200 14.68 6.24 14.38
N LEU A 201 14.18 5.01 14.23
CA LEU A 201 14.88 3.78 14.59
C LEU A 201 14.96 2.86 13.38
N THR A 202 16.16 2.39 13.04
CA THR A 202 16.33 1.37 12.00
C THR A 202 16.30 0.00 12.65
N LEU A 203 15.46 -0.90 12.14
CA LEU A 203 15.28 -2.25 12.67
C LEU A 203 16.08 -3.26 11.85
N ASP A 204 16.85 -4.10 12.53
CA ASP A 204 17.42 -5.31 11.92
C ASP A 204 16.44 -6.47 12.14
N TYR A 205 15.94 -7.03 11.04
CA TYR A 205 14.94 -8.09 11.09
C TYR A 205 15.53 -9.43 11.56
N ASP A 206 16.79 -9.71 11.24
CA ASP A 206 17.42 -10.97 11.60
C ASP A 206 17.79 -10.96 13.09
N GLU A 207 18.31 -9.83 13.60
CA GLU A 207 18.53 -9.65 15.05
C GLU A 207 17.23 -9.79 15.84
N LEU A 208 16.15 -9.14 15.38
CA LEU A 208 14.83 -9.22 16.01
C LEU A 208 14.22 -10.62 16.01
N ARG A 209 14.62 -11.51 15.09
CA ARG A 209 14.19 -12.91 15.09
C ARG A 209 14.98 -13.80 16.03
N GLY A 210 15.94 -13.24 16.78
CA GLY A 210 16.89 -14.01 17.57
C GLY A 210 17.87 -14.80 16.71
N LEU A 211 18.00 -14.46 15.42
CA LEU A 211 19.10 -14.93 14.56
C LEU A 211 20.32 -14.04 14.82
N SER A 212 20.70 -13.86 16.08
CA SER A 212 21.97 -13.21 16.40
C SER A 212 23.11 -14.07 15.87
N SER A 213 23.96 -13.45 15.06
CA SER A 213 25.13 -14.00 14.40
C SER A 213 26.18 -14.53 15.37
N ASP A 214 25.98 -15.73 15.91
CA ASP A 214 26.98 -16.39 16.76
C ASP A 214 27.80 -17.48 16.07
N GLU A 215 27.51 -17.83 14.81
CA GLU A 215 28.40 -18.72 14.05
C GLU A 215 28.49 -18.30 12.58
N TYR A 216 29.74 -18.18 12.08
CA TYR A 216 30.15 -18.04 10.67
C TYR A 216 30.12 -16.65 10.02
N ARG A 217 30.89 -15.69 10.56
CA ARG A 217 31.63 -14.76 9.69
C ARG A 217 32.95 -15.43 9.29
N LEU A 218 32.93 -16.20 8.21
CA LEU A 218 34.16 -16.60 7.51
C LEU A 218 34.75 -15.36 6.81
N PHE A 219 36.05 -15.19 7.04
CA PHE A 219 36.99 -14.15 6.60
C PHE A 219 36.63 -13.35 5.33
#